data_AF-A0A3P1SXJ4-F1
#
_entry.id   AF-A0A3P1SXJ4-F1
#
_cell.length_a   1.000
_cell.length_b   1.000
_cell.length_c   1.000
_cell.angle_alpha   90.00
_cell.angle_beta   90.00
_cell.angle_gamma   90.00
#
_symmetry.space_group_name_H-M   'P 1'
#
loop_
_entity.id
_entity.type
_entity.pdbx_description
1 polymer ?
#
loop_
_entity_poly.entity_id
_entity_poly.type
_entity_poly.pdbx_seq_one_letter_code
_entity_poly.pdbx_strand_id
1 'polypeptide(L)'
;MKKLNYFLTLLVSVLALSSCTSEVDNYFSESSSERSAKDIAKVQKILREAPNGWRMEFYGNLTYGGYNVLCKFDSEYVTFASEKVGKTHNAGLDDSGNLVGAGQKSTYTVMQSMGTLLSFDGGNEVFHYFSKPKNDDYGSAGEGFNGDFEFRVLSASPEKIVLTGRKHGRKIIMYPMPANLEWKDYLKSVKETDNYMSSRSYRLMGEGIPDTVNIVVRQYYRSLIFQYLDDKEELQTVAAPFIVTPEGFILYDTPTVRGVKIGNFAKGDTFERFYLADNKKVWLETAVPPLWESVRDGMWFFAYSKVGSYQMPLWDDFHEALKTAGLNNKENVLMNALVGTYENKTGFHFWAGPDYGIVRLDFVDANEEGNEISIKYSNDKPTNKTAKDYMSKHKLKPIIESLAGRGSKLRRFKLTTDNARKPTIITFTDVNEPTNVFTLSAEQVNYPFDH
;
A
#
# COMPACT_ATOMS: atom_id res chain seq x y z
N MET A 1 -73.89 -28.83 0.75
CA MET A 1 -72.60 -28.10 0.84
C MET A 1 -72.01 -28.06 2.26
N LYS A 2 -72.77 -27.74 3.33
CA LYS A 2 -72.22 -27.72 4.71
C LYS A 2 -71.61 -29.06 5.19
N LYS A 3 -72.23 -30.20 4.91
CA LYS A 3 -71.72 -31.53 5.33
C LYS A 3 -70.44 -31.97 4.60
N LEU A 4 -70.22 -31.51 3.36
CA LEU A 4 -69.00 -31.81 2.59
C LEU A 4 -67.81 -30.97 3.08
N ASN A 5 -68.07 -29.72 3.49
CA ASN A 5 -67.04 -28.85 4.07
C ASN A 5 -66.54 -29.35 5.42
N TYR A 6 -67.40 -29.94 6.26
CA TYR A 6 -66.97 -30.58 7.52
C TYR A 6 -66.10 -31.81 7.27
N PHE A 7 -66.44 -32.61 6.25
CA PHE A 7 -65.61 -33.75 5.85
C PHE A 7 -64.25 -33.32 5.30
N LEU A 8 -64.21 -32.26 4.49
CA LEU A 8 -62.97 -31.74 3.93
C LEU A 8 -62.07 -31.09 5.00
N THR A 9 -62.65 -30.37 5.97
CA THR A 9 -61.89 -29.79 7.10
C THR A 9 -61.39 -30.87 8.05
N LEU A 10 -62.15 -31.93 8.30
CA LEU A 10 -61.70 -33.09 9.07
C LEU A 10 -60.56 -33.83 8.34
N LEU A 11 -60.66 -34.00 7.02
CA LEU A 11 -59.62 -34.66 6.22
C LEU A 11 -58.31 -33.84 6.21
N VAL A 12 -58.40 -32.51 6.06
CA VAL A 12 -57.24 -31.61 6.12
C VAL A 12 -56.61 -31.60 7.52
N SER A 13 -57.41 -31.67 8.59
CA SER A 13 -56.87 -31.71 9.96
C SER A 13 -56.24 -33.06 10.32
N VAL A 14 -56.73 -34.18 9.76
CA VAL A 14 -56.07 -35.50 9.90
C VAL A 14 -54.75 -35.58 9.10
N LEU A 15 -54.70 -34.96 7.92
CA LEU A 15 -53.47 -34.85 7.12
C LEU A 15 -52.44 -33.89 7.74
N ALA A 16 -52.88 -32.84 8.44
CA ALA A 16 -51.99 -31.94 9.18
C ALA A 16 -51.36 -32.59 10.43
N LEU A 17 -52.00 -33.62 11.01
CA LEU A 17 -51.46 -34.37 12.15
C LEU A 17 -50.38 -35.39 11.73
N SER A 18 -50.31 -35.75 10.45
CA SER A 18 -49.28 -36.66 9.91
C SER A 18 -48.05 -35.93 9.36
N SER A 19 -48.10 -34.60 9.17
CA SER A 19 -46.94 -33.81 8.73
C SER A 19 -45.98 -33.40 9.85
N CYS A 20 -46.25 -33.80 11.10
CA CYS A 20 -45.40 -33.52 12.27
C CYS A 20 -44.80 -34.79 12.90
N THR A 21 -44.52 -35.82 12.10
CA THR A 21 -43.53 -36.84 12.49
C THR A 21 -42.21 -36.48 11.83
N SER A 22 -41.43 -35.64 12.52
CA SER A 22 -40.04 -35.39 12.14
C SER A 22 -39.18 -36.57 12.60
N GLU A 23 -39.39 -37.76 12.03
CA GLU A 23 -38.33 -38.76 11.95
C GLU A 23 -37.43 -38.38 10.77
N VAL A 24 -36.81 -37.20 10.88
CA VAL A 24 -35.62 -36.92 10.09
C VAL A 24 -34.50 -37.56 10.89
N ASP A 25 -33.92 -38.64 10.37
CA ASP A 25 -32.69 -39.18 10.93
C ASP A 25 -31.73 -38.02 11.18
N ASN A 26 -31.37 -37.83 12.45
CA ASN A 26 -30.46 -36.78 12.84
C ASN A 26 -29.13 -37.06 12.13
N TYR A 27 -28.82 -36.28 11.08
CA TYR A 27 -27.57 -36.42 10.32
C TYR A 27 -26.34 -36.34 11.24
N PHE A 28 -26.48 -35.70 12.40
CA PHE A 28 -25.48 -35.66 13.46
C PHE A 28 -26.05 -36.26 14.76
N SER A 29 -25.25 -37.09 15.43
CA SER A 29 -25.59 -37.70 16.72
C SER A 29 -25.71 -36.70 17.88
N GLU A 30 -25.21 -35.47 17.72
CA GLU A 30 -25.21 -34.41 18.74
C GLU A 30 -26.15 -33.28 18.35
N SER A 31 -26.71 -32.55 19.32
CA SER A 31 -27.53 -31.37 19.05
C SER A 31 -26.71 -30.22 18.45
N SER A 32 -27.37 -29.29 17.75
CA SER A 32 -26.70 -28.11 17.20
C SER A 32 -25.97 -27.28 18.28
N SER A 33 -26.56 -27.15 19.46
CA SER A 33 -25.98 -26.40 20.59
C SER A 33 -24.72 -27.08 21.13
N GLU A 34 -24.73 -28.40 21.29
CA GLU A 34 -23.57 -29.17 21.76
C GLU A 34 -22.40 -29.08 20.79
N ARG A 35 -22.65 -29.26 19.48
CA ARG A 35 -21.60 -29.13 18.46
C ARG A 35 -20.96 -27.75 18.47
N SER A 36 -21.77 -26.72 18.68
CA SER A 36 -21.30 -25.34 18.69
C SER A 36 -20.49 -24.99 19.93
N ALA A 37 -20.93 -25.47 21.10
CA ALA A 37 -20.16 -25.36 22.34
C ALA A 37 -18.80 -26.07 22.24
N LYS A 38 -18.77 -27.27 21.62
CA LYS A 38 -17.52 -27.99 21.36
C LYS A 38 -16.59 -27.24 20.42
N ASP A 39 -17.11 -26.65 19.35
CA ASP A 39 -16.30 -25.90 18.39
C ASP A 39 -15.73 -24.61 19.01
N ILE A 40 -16.54 -23.88 19.78
CA ILE A 40 -16.08 -22.71 20.56
C ILE A 40 -14.95 -23.11 21.51
N ALA A 41 -15.15 -24.17 22.30
CA ALA A 41 -14.14 -24.65 23.25
C ALA A 41 -12.85 -25.10 22.56
N LYS A 42 -12.98 -25.79 21.40
CA LYS A 42 -11.85 -26.18 20.55
C LYS A 42 -11.06 -24.97 20.06
N VAL A 43 -11.74 -23.96 19.52
CA VAL A 43 -11.11 -22.74 19.01
C VAL A 43 -10.41 -21.99 20.14
N GLN A 44 -11.07 -21.78 21.28
CA GLN A 44 -10.46 -21.15 22.45
C GLN A 44 -9.20 -21.88 22.91
N LYS A 45 -9.24 -23.21 22.95
CA LYS A 45 -8.09 -24.05 23.30
C LYS A 45 -6.93 -23.82 22.32
N ILE A 46 -7.18 -23.97 21.01
CA ILE A 46 -6.14 -23.80 19.97
C ILE A 46 -5.50 -22.41 20.04
N LEU A 47 -6.31 -21.34 20.15
CA LEU A 47 -5.81 -19.97 20.24
C LEU A 47 -4.79 -19.79 21.36
N ARG A 48 -5.01 -20.43 22.52
CA ARG A 48 -4.19 -20.31 23.74
C ARG A 48 -3.01 -21.27 23.78
N GLU A 49 -3.05 -22.38 23.05
CA GLU A 49 -2.00 -23.41 23.06
C GLU A 49 -0.73 -23.00 22.31
N ALA A 50 -0.78 -21.97 21.46
CA ALA A 50 0.42 -21.44 20.79
C ALA A 50 1.27 -20.62 21.79
N PRO A 51 2.43 -21.12 22.25
CA PRO A 51 3.16 -20.53 23.39
C PRO A 51 3.69 -19.12 23.11
N ASN A 52 4.02 -18.83 21.84
CA ASN A 52 4.46 -17.50 21.38
C ASN A 52 3.37 -16.78 20.54
N GLY A 53 2.14 -17.27 20.62
CA GLY A 53 1.02 -16.74 19.85
C GLY A 53 1.14 -17.05 18.36
N TRP A 54 0.58 -16.16 17.55
CA TRP A 54 0.29 -16.35 16.15
C TRP A 54 0.74 -15.15 15.33
N ARG A 55 1.24 -15.42 14.12
CA ARG A 55 1.37 -14.45 13.04
C ARG A 55 0.11 -14.46 12.21
N MET A 56 -0.62 -13.37 12.24
CA MET A 56 -1.81 -13.12 11.45
C MET A 56 -1.44 -12.38 10.16
N GLU A 57 -1.81 -12.96 9.01
CA GLU A 57 -1.75 -12.32 7.70
C GLU A 57 -2.95 -11.37 7.55
N PHE A 58 -2.79 -10.13 8.01
CA PHE A 58 -3.89 -9.18 8.10
C PHE A 58 -4.10 -8.41 6.79
N TYR A 59 -5.35 -8.36 6.32
CA TYR A 59 -5.77 -7.61 5.14
C TYR A 59 -7.04 -6.80 5.43
N GLY A 60 -7.03 -5.54 5.02
CA GLY A 60 -8.22 -4.69 4.93
C GLY A 60 -8.64 -4.49 3.48
N ASN A 61 -8.58 -3.25 2.99
CA ASN A 61 -8.64 -3.01 1.56
C ASN A 61 -7.39 -3.61 0.87
N LEU A 62 -7.60 -4.49 -0.10
CA LEU A 62 -6.53 -5.19 -0.81
C LEU A 62 -5.60 -4.25 -1.59
N THR A 63 -6.05 -3.04 -1.92
CA THR A 63 -5.19 -2.00 -2.53
C THR A 63 -3.98 -1.65 -1.67
N TYR A 64 -4.08 -1.78 -0.33
CA TYR A 64 -2.97 -1.51 0.59
C TYR A 64 -2.06 -2.74 0.79
N GLY A 65 -2.50 -3.93 0.36
CA GLY A 65 -1.82 -5.20 0.61
C GLY A 65 -1.96 -5.69 2.04
N GLY A 66 -1.07 -6.62 2.42
CA GLY A 66 -1.11 -7.36 3.70
C GLY A 66 -0.02 -6.96 4.67
N TYR A 67 -0.33 -7.07 5.96
CA TYR A 67 0.58 -6.75 7.06
C TYR A 67 0.57 -7.86 8.12
N ASN A 68 1.71 -8.10 8.73
CA ASN A 68 1.86 -9.07 9.80
C ASN A 68 1.40 -8.42 11.11
N VAL A 69 0.33 -8.99 11.66
CA VAL A 69 -0.11 -8.71 13.03
C VAL A 69 0.29 -9.92 13.88
N LEU A 70 1.03 -9.68 14.95
CA LEU A 70 1.39 -10.71 15.92
C LEU A 70 0.40 -10.65 17.07
N CYS A 71 -0.16 -11.79 17.46
CA CYS A 71 -1.13 -11.84 18.54
C CYS A 71 -0.95 -13.06 19.44
N LYS A 72 -1.10 -12.88 20.76
CA LYS A 72 -1.02 -13.96 21.75
C LYS A 72 -2.21 -13.90 22.69
N PHE A 73 -2.89 -15.03 22.84
CA PHE A 73 -4.10 -15.17 23.64
C PHE A 73 -3.75 -15.72 25.02
N ASP A 74 -4.27 -15.08 26.07
CA ASP A 74 -4.38 -15.65 27.40
C ASP A 74 -5.86 -16.01 27.70
N SER A 75 -6.22 -16.21 28.96
CA SER A 75 -7.59 -16.58 29.35
C SER A 75 -8.65 -15.52 29.03
N GLU A 76 -8.28 -14.24 28.99
CA GLU A 76 -9.21 -13.11 28.91
C GLU A 76 -8.80 -12.09 27.83
N TYR A 77 -7.51 -11.93 27.61
CA TYR A 77 -6.92 -10.92 26.76
C TYR A 77 -6.16 -11.52 25.59
N VAL A 78 -6.06 -10.73 24.54
CA VAL A 78 -5.09 -10.88 23.47
C VAL A 78 -4.14 -9.69 23.51
N THR A 79 -2.85 -9.96 23.39
CA THR A 79 -1.80 -8.94 23.26
C THR A 79 -1.38 -8.85 21.80
N PHE A 80 -1.15 -7.64 21.29
CA PHE A 80 -0.81 -7.40 19.89
C PHE A 80 0.55 -6.73 19.73
N ALA A 81 1.21 -7.05 18.62
CA ALA A 81 2.23 -6.23 17.97
C ALA A 81 1.96 -6.25 16.46
N SER A 82 2.49 -5.30 15.71
CA SER A 82 2.25 -5.23 14.27
C SER A 82 3.39 -4.49 13.57
N GLU A 83 3.50 -4.68 12.27
CA GLU A 83 4.26 -3.77 11.41
C GLU A 83 3.71 -2.33 11.48
N LYS A 84 4.58 -1.34 11.27
CA LYS A 84 4.15 0.05 11.06
C LYS A 84 3.47 0.14 9.68
N VAL A 85 2.25 0.68 9.65
CA VAL A 85 1.45 0.78 8.41
C VAL A 85 1.44 2.23 7.93
N GLY A 86 1.03 3.15 8.80
CA GLY A 86 1.03 4.60 8.55
C GLY A 86 1.73 5.39 9.64
N LYS A 87 1.97 6.67 9.38
CA LYS A 87 2.69 7.59 10.27
C LYS A 87 2.04 7.62 11.67
N THR A 88 0.71 7.66 11.71
CA THR A 88 -0.15 7.67 12.90
C THR A 88 -0.40 6.29 13.53
N HIS A 89 0.08 5.20 12.94
CA HIS A 89 -0.12 3.85 13.50
C HIS A 89 0.81 3.62 14.71
N ASN A 90 0.27 3.38 15.91
CA ASN A 90 1.06 3.16 17.13
C ASN A 90 1.64 1.73 17.21
N ALA A 91 2.41 1.32 16.21
CA ALA A 91 2.98 -0.02 16.06
C ALA A 91 4.34 0.02 15.35
N GLY A 92 4.96 -1.14 15.14
CA GLY A 92 6.25 -1.30 14.49
C GLY A 92 7.42 -1.29 15.47
N LEU A 93 8.57 -0.83 14.98
CA LEU A 93 9.81 -0.72 15.74
C LEU A 93 10.25 0.74 15.85
N ASP A 94 10.72 1.14 17.02
CA ASP A 94 11.40 2.43 17.21
C ASP A 94 12.82 2.41 16.62
N ASP A 95 13.52 3.54 16.67
CA ASP A 95 14.89 3.68 16.14
C ASP A 95 15.91 2.79 16.87
N SER A 96 15.61 2.35 18.09
CA SER A 96 16.43 1.40 18.86
C SER A 96 16.04 -0.07 18.61
N GLY A 97 15.03 -0.33 17.76
CA GLY A 97 14.54 -1.67 17.44
C GLY A 97 13.60 -2.28 18.48
N ASN A 98 13.02 -1.50 19.38
CA ASN A 98 12.03 -1.97 20.34
C ASN A 98 10.61 -1.86 19.79
N LEU A 99 9.71 -2.72 20.28
CA LEU A 99 8.29 -2.70 19.89
C LEU A 99 7.61 -1.40 20.34
N VAL A 100 6.98 -0.72 19.39
CA VAL A 100 6.05 0.38 19.66
C VAL A 100 4.67 -0.20 19.96
N GLY A 101 3.96 0.37 20.94
CA GLY A 101 2.65 -0.15 21.36
C GLY A 101 2.72 -1.46 22.16
N ALA A 102 3.90 -1.82 22.67
CA ALA A 102 4.10 -3.04 23.44
C ALA A 102 3.19 -3.10 24.69
N GLY A 103 2.67 -4.30 24.98
CA GLY A 103 1.87 -4.56 26.18
C GLY A 103 0.40 -4.13 26.10
N GLN A 104 -0.06 -3.54 24.99
CA GLN A 104 -1.47 -3.25 24.79
C GLN A 104 -2.29 -4.55 24.69
N LYS A 105 -3.34 -4.64 25.51
CA LYS A 105 -4.26 -5.77 25.56
C LYS A 105 -5.63 -5.40 25.00
N SER A 106 -6.27 -6.35 24.34
CA SER A 106 -7.68 -6.29 23.96
C SER A 106 -8.40 -7.48 24.59
N THR A 107 -9.64 -7.32 25.03
CA THR A 107 -10.48 -8.48 25.34
C THR A 107 -10.90 -9.16 24.04
N TYR A 108 -11.11 -10.47 24.08
CA TYR A 108 -11.63 -11.21 22.92
C TYR A 108 -12.74 -12.16 23.34
N THR A 109 -13.68 -12.38 22.43
CA THR A 109 -14.78 -13.31 22.61
C THR A 109 -14.78 -14.34 21.49
N VAL A 110 -14.98 -15.61 21.86
CA VAL A 110 -15.31 -16.68 20.90
C VAL A 110 -16.75 -17.08 21.17
N MET A 111 -17.62 -16.86 20.19
CA MET A 111 -19.07 -17.06 20.34
C MET A 111 -19.69 -17.72 19.11
N GLN A 112 -20.90 -18.22 19.26
CA GLN A 112 -21.68 -18.71 18.13
C GLN A 112 -22.38 -17.56 17.41
N SER A 113 -22.14 -17.41 16.11
CA SER A 113 -22.82 -16.45 15.23
C SER A 113 -22.69 -16.90 13.77
N MET A 114 -23.69 -17.66 13.28
CA MET A 114 -23.66 -18.30 11.94
C MET A 114 -22.33 -19.04 11.67
N GLY A 115 -21.92 -19.88 12.62
CA GLY A 115 -20.58 -20.45 12.73
C GLY A 115 -19.88 -19.97 14.00
N THR A 116 -18.62 -20.34 14.20
CA THR A 116 -17.80 -19.84 15.31
C THR A 116 -17.22 -18.48 14.93
N LEU A 117 -17.44 -17.47 15.76
CA LEU A 117 -16.97 -16.09 15.56
C LEU A 117 -15.93 -15.75 16.62
N LEU A 118 -14.77 -15.26 16.18
CA LEU A 118 -13.75 -14.61 17.01
C LEU A 118 -13.92 -13.09 16.89
N SER A 119 -14.10 -12.41 18.01
CA SER A 119 -14.21 -10.95 18.07
C SER A 119 -13.13 -10.37 18.97
N PHE A 120 -12.54 -9.25 18.57
CA PHE A 120 -11.63 -8.44 19.39
C PHE A 120 -12.39 -7.22 19.90
N ASP A 121 -12.90 -7.29 21.12
CA ASP A 121 -13.92 -6.36 21.62
C ASP A 121 -13.32 -5.16 22.37
N GLY A 122 -12.11 -5.31 22.93
CA GLY A 122 -11.46 -4.27 23.72
C GLY A 122 -10.64 -3.31 22.86
N GLY A 123 -10.82 -2.00 23.03
CA GLY A 123 -10.04 -0.98 22.32
C GLY A 123 -8.52 -1.24 22.42
N ASN A 124 -7.83 -1.18 21.27
CA ASN A 124 -6.40 -1.47 21.15
C ASN A 124 -5.84 -0.68 19.97
N GLU A 125 -4.84 0.17 20.20
CA GLU A 125 -4.37 1.11 19.19
C GLU A 125 -3.53 0.45 18.08
N VAL A 126 -2.91 -0.70 18.38
CA VAL A 126 -2.17 -1.50 17.41
C VAL A 126 -3.15 -2.20 16.46
N PHE A 127 -4.14 -2.90 17.00
CA PHE A 127 -5.04 -3.71 16.19
C PHE A 127 -6.20 -2.91 15.59
N HIS A 128 -6.88 -2.07 16.38
CA HIS A 128 -8.04 -1.33 15.88
C HIS A 128 -7.66 -0.19 14.94
N TYR A 129 -6.38 0.13 14.74
CA TYR A 129 -5.94 1.01 13.66
C TYR A 129 -6.49 0.59 12.29
N PHE A 130 -6.55 -0.73 12.04
CA PHE A 130 -7.03 -1.28 10.78
C PHE A 130 -8.55 -1.13 10.58
N SER A 131 -9.33 -1.01 11.66
CA SER A 131 -10.80 -0.91 11.59
C SER A 131 -11.33 0.48 11.92
N LYS A 132 -10.45 1.45 12.20
CA LYS A 132 -10.84 2.84 12.39
C LYS A 132 -11.58 3.37 11.16
N PRO A 133 -12.69 4.11 11.34
CA PRO A 133 -13.44 4.68 10.21
C PRO A 133 -12.66 5.78 9.47
N LYS A 134 -11.60 6.33 10.08
CA LYS A 134 -10.71 7.28 9.44
C LYS A 134 -9.31 7.14 10.02
N ASN A 135 -8.32 7.02 9.14
CA ASN A 135 -6.92 7.25 9.44
C ASN A 135 -6.47 8.45 8.61
N ASP A 136 -5.61 9.33 9.14
CA ASP A 136 -5.14 10.49 8.37
C ASP A 136 -4.17 10.09 7.24
N ASP A 137 -3.56 8.90 7.35
CA ASP A 137 -2.58 8.39 6.38
C ASP A 137 -3.15 7.37 5.37
N TYR A 138 -4.36 6.83 5.63
CA TYR A 138 -4.95 5.75 4.82
C TYR A 138 -6.48 5.83 4.76
N GLY A 139 -7.02 5.52 3.59
CA GLY A 139 -8.45 5.47 3.35
C GLY A 139 -9.08 6.84 3.13
N SER A 140 -10.39 6.82 2.87
CA SER A 140 -11.25 7.99 2.93
C SER A 140 -11.91 8.09 4.31
N ALA A 141 -12.40 9.27 4.68
CA ALA A 141 -13.18 9.44 5.89
C ALA A 141 -14.47 8.61 5.79
N GLY A 142 -14.67 7.67 6.72
CA GLY A 142 -15.80 6.73 6.75
C GLY A 142 -15.40 5.28 6.40
N GLU A 143 -14.28 5.10 5.68
CA GLU A 143 -13.79 3.78 5.26
C GLU A 143 -12.50 3.38 5.99
N GLY A 144 -11.58 4.33 6.18
CA GLY A 144 -10.26 4.05 6.72
C GLY A 144 -9.56 2.91 5.98
N PHE A 145 -9.01 1.94 6.71
CA PHE A 145 -8.28 0.82 6.11
C PHE A 145 -9.21 -0.34 5.67
N ASN A 146 -10.52 -0.29 5.94
CA ASN A 146 -11.48 -1.38 5.72
C ASN A 146 -11.04 -2.74 6.32
N GLY A 147 -10.36 -2.71 7.47
CA GLY A 147 -10.05 -3.90 8.26
C GLY A 147 -11.26 -4.36 9.09
N ASP A 148 -11.34 -5.66 9.30
CA ASP A 148 -12.30 -6.27 10.22
C ASP A 148 -11.66 -6.45 11.62
N PHE A 149 -12.48 -6.47 12.67
CA PHE A 149 -12.09 -6.90 14.01
C PHE A 149 -12.92 -8.10 14.51
N GLU A 150 -13.88 -8.54 13.70
CA GLU A 150 -14.68 -9.75 13.92
C GLU A 150 -14.45 -10.71 12.76
N PHE A 151 -14.23 -11.98 13.08
CA PHE A 151 -13.85 -13.00 12.10
C PHE A 151 -14.62 -14.29 12.31
N ARG A 152 -15.22 -14.80 11.23
CA ARG A 152 -15.70 -16.19 11.21
C ARG A 152 -14.51 -17.14 11.14
N VAL A 153 -14.49 -18.12 12.02
CA VAL A 153 -13.49 -19.19 12.02
C VAL A 153 -13.93 -20.26 11.02
N LEU A 154 -13.19 -20.39 9.92
CA LEU A 154 -13.46 -21.41 8.89
C LEU A 154 -12.83 -22.75 9.26
N SER A 155 -11.63 -22.72 9.84
CA SER A 155 -10.94 -23.90 10.37
C SER A 155 -9.93 -23.49 11.43
N ALA A 156 -9.75 -24.30 12.47
CA ALA A 156 -8.70 -24.12 13.46
C ALA A 156 -7.99 -25.46 13.73
N SER A 157 -6.67 -25.45 13.60
CA SER A 157 -5.76 -26.52 14.02
C SER A 157 -4.49 -25.90 14.64
N PRO A 158 -3.64 -26.69 15.32
CA PRO A 158 -2.37 -26.21 15.84
C PRO A 158 -1.43 -25.61 14.78
N GLU A 159 -1.54 -26.06 13.53
CA GLU A 159 -0.68 -25.64 12.42
C GLU A 159 -1.14 -24.34 11.76
N LYS A 160 -2.46 -24.09 11.72
CA LYS A 160 -3.02 -22.85 11.18
C LYS A 160 -4.47 -22.61 11.60
N ILE A 161 -4.86 -21.34 11.64
CA ILE A 161 -6.26 -20.92 11.74
C ILE A 161 -6.62 -20.13 10.48
N VAL A 162 -7.73 -20.48 9.86
CA VAL A 162 -8.27 -19.78 8.68
C VAL A 162 -9.53 -19.04 9.10
N LEU A 163 -9.52 -17.75 8.84
CA LEU A 163 -10.53 -16.79 9.26
C LEU A 163 -11.10 -16.05 8.05
N THR A 164 -12.29 -15.49 8.20
CA THR A 164 -12.89 -14.57 7.24
C THR A 164 -13.53 -13.40 7.96
N GLY A 165 -13.14 -12.18 7.58
CA GLY A 165 -13.67 -10.95 8.15
C GLY A 165 -15.19 -10.86 8.03
N ARG A 166 -15.87 -10.43 9.11
CA ARG A 166 -17.33 -10.44 9.19
C ARG A 166 -17.97 -9.39 8.29
N LYS A 167 -17.40 -8.19 8.22
CA LYS A 167 -17.94 -7.04 7.46
C LYS A 167 -17.38 -7.00 6.04
N HIS A 168 -16.07 -7.16 5.85
CA HIS A 168 -15.43 -7.00 4.53
C HIS A 168 -15.01 -8.33 3.87
N GLY A 169 -15.19 -9.47 4.54
CA GLY A 169 -15.03 -10.79 3.93
C GLY A 169 -13.59 -11.16 3.57
N ARG A 170 -12.59 -10.46 4.10
CA ARG A 170 -11.18 -10.76 3.78
C ARG A 170 -10.76 -12.07 4.42
N LYS A 171 -10.06 -12.91 3.66
CA LYS A 171 -9.46 -14.13 4.18
C LYS A 171 -8.23 -13.75 4.97
N ILE A 172 -8.16 -14.24 6.21
CA ILE A 172 -7.06 -14.00 7.14
C ILE A 172 -6.54 -15.36 7.57
N ILE A 173 -5.22 -15.55 7.58
CA ILE A 173 -4.61 -16.81 8.01
C ILE A 173 -3.69 -16.51 9.18
N MET A 174 -3.76 -17.33 10.22
CA MET A 174 -2.86 -17.29 11.36
C MET A 174 -1.97 -18.52 11.37
N TYR A 175 -0.67 -18.31 11.51
CA TYR A 175 0.33 -19.36 11.68
C TYR A 175 0.97 -19.24 13.07
N PRO A 176 1.25 -20.35 13.76
CA PRO A 176 1.88 -20.29 15.08
C PRO A 176 3.27 -19.68 14.98
N MET A 177 3.60 -18.77 15.89
CA MET A 177 4.94 -18.19 15.99
C MET A 177 5.93 -19.23 16.58
N PRO A 178 7.18 -19.29 16.08
CA PRO A 178 8.20 -20.12 16.70
C PRO A 178 8.39 -19.77 18.18
N ALA A 179 8.46 -20.77 19.06
CA ALA A 179 8.45 -20.57 20.50
C ALA A 179 9.59 -19.67 21.03
N ASN A 180 10.74 -19.68 20.36
CA ASN A 180 11.96 -18.98 20.77
C ASN A 180 12.27 -17.73 19.92
N LEU A 181 11.33 -17.25 19.12
CA LEU A 181 11.52 -16.07 18.28
C LEU A 181 10.87 -14.84 18.91
N GLU A 182 11.67 -13.86 19.29
CA GLU A 182 11.16 -12.59 19.77
C GLU A 182 10.38 -11.85 18.67
N TRP A 183 9.23 -11.27 19.03
CA TRP A 183 8.37 -10.55 18.08
C TRP A 183 9.09 -9.38 17.39
N LYS A 184 9.96 -8.67 18.12
CA LYS A 184 10.76 -7.58 17.53
C LYS A 184 11.73 -8.08 16.46
N ASP A 185 12.32 -9.26 16.64
CA ASP A 185 13.29 -9.84 15.70
C ASP A 185 12.57 -10.35 14.45
N TYR A 186 11.36 -10.90 14.61
CA TYR A 186 10.50 -11.23 13.48
C TYR A 186 10.15 -9.97 12.65
N LEU A 187 9.62 -8.91 13.29
CA LEU A 187 9.24 -7.68 12.58
C LEU A 187 10.44 -6.97 11.95
N LYS A 188 11.63 -7.04 12.57
CA LYS A 188 12.88 -6.56 12.00
C LYS A 188 13.21 -7.32 10.72
N SER A 189 13.15 -8.65 10.74
CA SER A 189 13.42 -9.51 9.58
C SER A 189 12.44 -9.26 8.42
N VAL A 190 11.17 -8.99 8.74
CA VAL A 190 10.16 -8.57 7.76
C VAL A 190 10.54 -7.22 7.13
N LYS A 191 10.88 -6.20 7.94
CA LYS A 191 11.30 -4.88 7.44
C LYS A 191 12.56 -4.97 6.56
N GLU A 192 13.54 -5.79 6.96
CA GLU A 192 14.74 -6.03 6.17
C GLU A 192 14.43 -6.70 4.83
N THR A 193 13.48 -7.64 4.81
CA THR A 193 13.06 -8.30 3.57
C THR A 193 12.26 -7.37 2.66
N ASP A 194 11.38 -6.54 3.22
CA ASP A 194 10.65 -5.49 2.49
C ASP A 194 11.65 -4.56 1.81
N ASN A 195 12.61 -4.01 2.57
CA ASN A 195 13.67 -3.15 2.04
C ASN A 195 14.55 -3.85 0.99
N TYR A 196 14.92 -5.11 1.23
CA TYR A 196 15.78 -5.87 0.33
C TYR A 196 15.09 -6.12 -1.01
N MET A 197 13.85 -6.62 -0.99
CA MET A 197 13.13 -6.96 -2.21
C MET A 197 12.55 -5.74 -2.91
N SER A 198 12.22 -4.67 -2.18
CA SER A 198 11.55 -3.48 -2.69
C SER A 198 12.28 -2.84 -3.88
N SER A 199 11.52 -2.55 -4.94
CA SER A 199 11.95 -1.82 -6.12
C SER A 199 10.83 -0.88 -6.58
N ARG A 200 11.18 0.21 -7.26
CA ARG A 200 10.21 1.05 -7.98
C ARG A 200 9.48 0.24 -9.05
N SER A 201 10.22 -0.63 -9.72
CA SER A 201 9.70 -1.47 -10.80
C SER A 201 10.47 -2.77 -10.94
N TYR A 202 9.78 -3.77 -11.46
CA TYR A 202 10.34 -5.02 -11.95
C TYR A 202 9.85 -5.29 -13.37
N ARG A 203 10.42 -6.31 -13.99
CA ARG A 203 9.86 -7.01 -15.14
C ARG A 203 9.53 -8.44 -14.75
N LEU A 204 8.38 -8.96 -15.16
CA LEU A 204 8.11 -10.38 -15.01
C LEU A 204 8.71 -11.13 -16.19
N MET A 205 9.58 -12.10 -15.91
CA MET A 205 10.34 -12.86 -16.90
C MET A 205 10.24 -14.37 -16.61
N GLY A 206 10.46 -15.20 -17.62
CA GLY A 206 10.63 -16.65 -17.46
C GLY A 206 9.73 -17.53 -18.33
N GLU A 207 9.61 -18.81 -17.95
CA GLU A 207 8.86 -19.82 -18.72
C GLU A 207 7.40 -19.39 -18.94
N GLY A 208 6.96 -19.42 -20.20
CA GLY A 208 5.62 -18.98 -20.61
C GLY A 208 5.51 -17.48 -20.93
N ILE A 209 6.60 -16.71 -20.77
CA ILE A 209 6.66 -15.28 -21.11
C ILE A 209 7.65 -15.12 -22.28
N PRO A 210 7.18 -14.80 -23.50
CA PRO A 210 8.08 -14.57 -24.63
C PRO A 210 8.97 -13.34 -24.40
N ASP A 211 10.23 -13.40 -24.83
CA ASP A 211 11.19 -12.29 -24.69
C ASP A 211 10.74 -10.99 -25.38
N THR A 212 9.86 -11.11 -26.38
CA THR A 212 9.27 -9.97 -27.10
C THR A 212 8.19 -9.26 -26.30
N VAL A 213 7.71 -9.83 -25.19
CA VAL A 213 6.66 -9.26 -24.35
C VAL A 213 7.28 -8.52 -23.18
N ASN A 214 6.91 -7.25 -23.02
CA ASN A 214 7.27 -6.46 -21.86
C ASN A 214 6.14 -6.49 -20.83
N ILE A 215 6.36 -7.18 -19.71
CA ILE A 215 5.46 -7.14 -18.55
C ILE A 215 6.12 -6.28 -17.47
N VAL A 216 5.71 -5.02 -17.39
CA VAL A 216 6.17 -4.09 -16.36
C VAL A 216 5.41 -4.37 -15.08
N VAL A 217 6.13 -4.49 -13.97
CA VAL A 217 5.55 -4.71 -12.64
C VAL A 217 5.86 -3.51 -11.77
N ARG A 218 4.84 -2.75 -11.38
CA ARG A 218 4.99 -1.64 -10.44
C ARG A 218 4.58 -2.08 -9.05
N GLN A 219 5.30 -1.65 -8.04
CA GLN A 219 4.86 -1.82 -6.67
C GLN A 219 4.04 -0.60 -6.23
N TYR A 220 2.81 -0.83 -5.78
CA TYR A 220 1.98 0.20 -5.16
C TYR A 220 1.48 -0.33 -3.82
N TYR A 221 1.85 0.35 -2.72
CA TYR A 221 1.78 -0.19 -1.36
C TYR A 221 2.41 -1.61 -1.30
N ARG A 222 1.67 -2.61 -0.79
CA ARG A 222 2.04 -4.03 -0.84
C ARG A 222 1.22 -4.78 -1.87
N SER A 223 1.19 -4.25 -3.09
CA SER A 223 0.60 -4.90 -4.26
C SER A 223 1.53 -4.78 -5.46
N LEU A 224 1.74 -5.90 -6.15
CA LEU A 224 2.43 -5.94 -7.44
C LEU A 224 1.40 -5.74 -8.54
N ILE A 225 1.61 -4.72 -9.36
CA ILE A 225 0.72 -4.34 -10.46
C ILE A 225 1.41 -4.73 -11.78
N PHE A 226 0.98 -5.85 -12.35
CA PHE A 226 1.48 -6.38 -13.62
C PHE A 226 0.76 -5.68 -14.77
N GLN A 227 1.52 -5.07 -15.68
CA GLN A 227 1.02 -4.31 -16.82
C GLN A 227 1.64 -4.82 -18.12
N TYR A 228 0.80 -5.16 -19.09
CA TYR A 228 1.23 -5.67 -20.39
C TYR A 228 0.19 -5.40 -21.46
N LEU A 229 0.59 -5.37 -22.73
CA LEU A 229 -0.33 -5.40 -23.85
C LEU A 229 -0.68 -6.86 -24.19
N ASP A 230 -1.97 -7.14 -24.38
CA ASP A 230 -2.40 -8.43 -24.90
C ASP A 230 -2.21 -8.52 -26.43
N ASP A 231 -2.65 -9.63 -27.02
CA ASP A 231 -2.47 -9.90 -28.45
C ASP A 231 -3.31 -8.98 -29.36
N LYS A 232 -4.20 -8.16 -28.77
CA LYS A 232 -4.98 -7.13 -29.46
C LYS A 232 -4.45 -5.71 -29.20
N GLU A 233 -3.27 -5.60 -28.61
CA GLU A 233 -2.66 -4.33 -28.19
C GLU A 233 -3.46 -3.57 -27.11
N GLU A 234 -4.30 -4.26 -26.35
CA GLU A 234 -5.04 -3.66 -25.23
C GLU A 234 -4.23 -3.77 -23.93
N LEU A 235 -4.19 -2.67 -23.16
CA LEU A 235 -3.50 -2.64 -21.86
C LEU A 235 -4.24 -3.47 -20.82
N GLN A 236 -3.59 -4.53 -20.37
CA GLN A 236 -4.03 -5.35 -19.26
C GLN A 236 -3.33 -4.93 -17.97
N THR A 237 -4.07 -4.94 -16.86
CA THR A 237 -3.55 -4.67 -15.52
C THR A 237 -4.04 -5.74 -14.56
N VAL A 238 -3.11 -6.42 -13.89
CA VAL A 238 -3.41 -7.45 -12.88
C VAL A 238 -2.75 -7.05 -11.57
N ALA A 239 -3.54 -6.90 -10.51
CA ALA A 239 -3.05 -6.59 -9.18
C ALA A 239 -2.85 -7.87 -8.35
N ALA A 240 -1.72 -7.98 -7.67
CA ALA A 240 -1.40 -9.06 -6.76
C ALA A 240 -0.99 -8.48 -5.39
N PRO A 241 -1.96 -8.29 -4.48
CA PRO A 241 -1.69 -7.93 -3.09
C PRO A 241 -0.83 -8.99 -2.43
N PHE A 242 0.11 -8.58 -1.57
CA PHE A 242 1.01 -9.48 -0.89
C PHE A 242 1.24 -9.06 0.56
N ILE A 243 1.74 -10.01 1.36
CA ILE A 243 2.35 -9.76 2.67
C ILE A 243 3.84 -10.09 2.58
N VAL A 244 4.66 -9.33 3.30
CA VAL A 244 6.10 -9.59 3.39
C VAL A 244 6.36 -10.55 4.54
N THR A 245 7.18 -11.57 4.34
CA THR A 245 7.71 -12.43 5.40
C THR A 245 9.24 -12.45 5.29
N PRO A 246 9.97 -13.02 6.26
CA PRO A 246 11.41 -13.21 6.13
C PRO A 246 11.82 -14.00 4.87
N GLU A 247 10.94 -14.86 4.37
CA GLU A 247 11.16 -15.71 3.19
C GLU A 247 10.87 -15.00 1.86
N GLY A 248 10.07 -13.93 1.87
CA GLY A 248 9.77 -13.12 0.69
C GLY A 248 8.32 -12.59 0.65
N PHE A 249 7.74 -12.49 -0.54
CA PHE A 249 6.37 -12.04 -0.73
C PHE A 249 5.41 -13.23 -0.81
N ILE A 250 4.44 -13.29 0.11
CA ILE A 250 3.32 -14.22 0.04
C ILE A 250 2.14 -13.49 -0.60
N LEU A 251 1.68 -13.95 -1.76
CA LEU A 251 0.56 -13.33 -2.46
C LEU A 251 -0.76 -13.72 -1.80
N TYR A 252 -1.72 -12.79 -1.76
CA TYR A 252 -3.07 -13.03 -1.22
C TYR A 252 -3.82 -14.12 -1.99
N ASP A 253 -3.59 -14.18 -3.31
CA ASP A 253 -4.15 -15.17 -4.23
C ASP A 253 -3.10 -15.54 -5.29
N THR A 254 -3.42 -16.50 -6.16
CA THR A 254 -2.58 -16.90 -7.30
C THR A 254 -3.14 -16.35 -8.62
N PRO A 255 -2.85 -15.08 -8.98
CA PRO A 255 -3.36 -14.50 -10.22
C PRO A 255 -2.72 -15.16 -11.44
N THR A 256 -3.35 -14.96 -12.61
CA THR A 256 -2.81 -15.39 -13.89
C THR A 256 -2.39 -14.17 -14.71
N VAL A 257 -1.15 -14.16 -15.19
CA VAL A 257 -0.58 -13.11 -16.03
C VAL A 257 -0.13 -13.76 -17.34
N ARG A 258 -0.75 -13.41 -18.46
CA ARG A 258 -0.52 -14.05 -19.78
C ARG A 258 -0.51 -15.58 -19.74
N GLY A 259 -1.45 -16.18 -19.01
CA GLY A 259 -1.56 -17.64 -18.88
C GLY A 259 -0.61 -18.28 -17.86
N VAL A 260 0.34 -17.53 -17.29
CA VAL A 260 1.24 -18.00 -16.23
C VAL A 260 0.62 -17.72 -14.86
N LYS A 261 0.53 -18.75 -14.03
CA LYS A 261 0.11 -18.61 -12.63
C LYS A 261 1.24 -18.01 -11.80
N ILE A 262 0.96 -16.91 -11.12
CA ILE A 262 1.94 -16.19 -10.31
C ILE A 262 1.70 -16.55 -8.84
N GLY A 263 2.66 -17.23 -8.24
CA GLY A 263 2.67 -17.59 -6.82
C GLY A 263 3.53 -16.65 -5.97
N ASN A 264 3.90 -17.11 -4.78
CA ASN A 264 4.77 -16.37 -3.86
C ASN A 264 6.16 -16.13 -4.47
N PHE A 265 6.79 -15.01 -4.14
CA PHE A 265 8.17 -14.72 -4.56
C PHE A 265 9.12 -14.89 -3.39
N ALA A 266 10.19 -15.67 -3.58
CA ALA A 266 11.23 -15.83 -2.58
C ALA A 266 12.17 -14.61 -2.57
N LYS A 267 12.72 -14.28 -1.39
CA LYS A 267 13.66 -13.18 -1.17
C LYS A 267 14.88 -13.22 -2.09
N GLY A 268 15.30 -14.39 -2.56
CA GLY A 268 16.47 -14.56 -3.45
C GLY A 268 17.80 -14.24 -2.75
N ASP A 269 18.91 -14.63 -3.39
CA ASP A 269 20.26 -14.37 -2.89
C ASP A 269 20.84 -13.04 -3.43
N THR A 270 20.30 -12.56 -4.56
CA THR A 270 20.64 -11.27 -5.16
C THR A 270 19.40 -10.41 -5.30
N PHE A 271 19.59 -9.10 -5.38
CA PHE A 271 18.51 -8.14 -5.62
C PHE A 271 18.14 -8.02 -7.11
N GLU A 272 18.80 -8.75 -8.00
CA GLU A 272 18.54 -8.70 -9.44
C GLU A 272 17.31 -9.51 -9.82
N ARG A 273 17.08 -10.65 -9.16
CA ARG A 273 16.02 -11.59 -9.51
C ARG A 273 15.37 -12.21 -8.27
N PHE A 274 14.04 -12.12 -8.21
CA PHE A 274 13.21 -12.76 -7.20
C PHE A 274 12.35 -13.83 -7.86
N TYR A 275 12.68 -15.10 -7.63
CA TYR A 275 12.00 -16.25 -8.25
C TYR A 275 10.68 -16.57 -7.55
N LEU A 276 9.74 -17.20 -8.27
CA LEU A 276 8.61 -17.84 -7.58
C LEU A 276 9.14 -18.94 -6.64
N ALA A 277 8.59 -19.00 -5.43
CA ALA A 277 9.02 -19.91 -4.38
C ALA A 277 8.93 -21.38 -4.82
N ASP A 278 7.84 -21.75 -5.51
CA ASP A 278 7.57 -23.10 -5.98
C ASP A 278 7.99 -23.34 -7.44
N ASN A 279 8.43 -22.30 -8.16
CA ASN A 279 8.84 -22.40 -9.57
C ASN A 279 9.97 -21.42 -9.91
N LYS A 280 11.22 -21.91 -9.87
CA LYS A 280 12.40 -21.08 -10.18
C LYS A 280 12.58 -20.74 -11.67
N LYS A 281 11.64 -21.10 -12.55
CA LYS A 281 11.69 -20.72 -13.97
C LYS A 281 10.98 -19.41 -14.29
N VAL A 282 10.29 -18.80 -13.32
CA VAL A 282 9.61 -17.51 -13.45
C VAL A 282 10.09 -16.59 -12.32
N TRP A 283 10.40 -15.34 -12.63
CA TRP A 283 10.95 -14.39 -11.66
C TRP A 283 10.55 -12.94 -11.94
N LEU A 284 10.60 -12.11 -10.90
CA LEU A 284 10.69 -10.66 -11.03
C LEU A 284 12.15 -10.30 -11.24
N GLU A 285 12.45 -9.67 -12.38
CA GLU A 285 13.74 -9.04 -12.62
C GLU A 285 13.66 -7.57 -12.19
N THR A 286 14.52 -7.17 -11.26
CA THR A 286 14.57 -5.80 -10.79
C THR A 286 14.93 -4.87 -11.95
N ALA A 287 14.06 -3.90 -12.21
CA ALA A 287 14.30 -2.86 -13.19
C ALA A 287 14.84 -1.62 -12.49
N VAL A 288 16.04 -1.20 -12.86
CA VAL A 288 16.67 0.06 -12.45
C VAL A 288 16.64 1.00 -13.66
N PRO A 289 15.53 1.71 -13.89
CA PRO A 289 15.49 2.65 -15.00
C PRO A 289 16.53 3.76 -14.78
N PRO A 290 17.02 4.40 -15.86
CA PRO A 290 17.77 5.65 -15.76
C PRO A 290 17.14 6.64 -14.78
N LEU A 291 17.98 7.36 -14.03
CA LEU A 291 17.48 8.32 -13.03
C LEU A 291 16.65 9.44 -13.68
N TRP A 292 16.98 9.84 -14.91
CA TRP A 292 16.20 10.86 -15.61
C TRP A 292 14.76 10.39 -15.92
N GLU A 293 14.56 9.11 -16.27
CA GLU A 293 13.22 8.53 -16.43
C GLU A 293 12.50 8.51 -15.09
N SER A 294 13.25 8.21 -14.03
CA SER A 294 12.73 8.24 -12.68
C SER A 294 12.19 9.61 -12.28
N VAL A 295 12.89 10.69 -12.66
CA VAL A 295 12.45 12.08 -12.50
C VAL A 295 11.20 12.36 -13.34
N ARG A 296 11.24 12.04 -14.64
CA ARG A 296 10.14 12.30 -15.59
C ARG A 296 8.83 11.67 -15.14
N ASP A 297 8.88 10.40 -14.73
CA ASP A 297 7.68 9.58 -14.49
C ASP A 297 7.19 9.64 -13.03
N GLY A 298 8.00 10.20 -12.12
CA GLY A 298 7.68 10.32 -10.70
C GLY A 298 7.06 11.68 -10.34
N MET A 299 6.72 11.85 -9.07
CA MET A 299 6.41 13.15 -8.47
C MET A 299 7.51 13.46 -7.45
N TRP A 300 8.28 14.51 -7.69
CA TRP A 300 9.47 14.85 -6.90
C TRP A 300 9.32 16.23 -6.28
N PHE A 301 9.13 16.27 -4.97
CA PHE A 301 8.71 17.44 -4.23
C PHE A 301 9.89 18.28 -3.72
N PHE A 302 9.73 19.59 -3.79
CA PHE A 302 10.70 20.54 -3.23
C PHE A 302 10.52 20.71 -1.72
N ALA A 303 11.64 20.95 -1.04
CA ALA A 303 11.71 21.52 0.30
C ALA A 303 12.74 22.67 0.25
N TYR A 304 12.43 23.80 0.87
CA TYR A 304 13.27 24.99 0.84
C TYR A 304 14.64 24.75 1.49
N SER A 305 14.74 23.98 2.58
CA SER A 305 16.05 23.62 3.16
C SER A 305 16.92 22.75 2.24
N LYS A 306 16.35 22.24 1.15
CA LYS A 306 17.03 21.36 0.18
C LYS A 306 17.36 22.06 -1.13
N VAL A 307 17.17 23.36 -1.25
CA VAL A 307 17.68 24.15 -2.38
C VAL A 307 19.01 24.82 -2.03
N GLY A 308 19.95 24.80 -2.97
CA GLY A 308 21.29 25.36 -2.81
C GLY A 308 21.31 26.88 -2.91
N SER A 309 22.47 27.47 -2.61
CA SER A 309 22.67 28.92 -2.53
C SER A 309 22.33 29.67 -3.82
N TYR A 310 22.41 29.02 -4.98
CA TYR A 310 21.98 29.63 -6.24
C TYR A 310 20.46 29.87 -6.31
N GLN A 311 19.67 28.88 -5.89
CA GLN A 311 18.21 28.95 -5.99
C GLN A 311 17.56 29.62 -4.78
N MET A 312 18.16 29.53 -3.60
CA MET A 312 17.65 30.09 -2.35
C MET A 312 17.10 31.52 -2.50
N PRO A 313 17.84 32.51 -3.05
CA PRO A 313 17.29 33.87 -3.24
C PRO A 313 16.12 33.93 -4.23
N LEU A 314 16.04 33.01 -5.21
CA LEU A 314 14.91 32.94 -6.14
C LEU A 314 13.64 32.43 -5.46
N TRP A 315 13.80 31.47 -4.54
CA TRP A 315 12.72 30.97 -3.70
C TRP A 315 12.29 32.00 -2.66
N ASP A 316 13.21 32.78 -2.11
CA ASP A 316 12.90 33.90 -1.21
C ASP A 316 12.04 34.97 -1.90
N ASP A 317 12.46 35.40 -3.10
CA ASP A 317 11.70 36.33 -3.93
C ASP A 317 10.30 35.79 -4.28
N PHE A 318 10.20 34.48 -4.53
CA PHE A 318 8.93 33.83 -4.78
C PHE A 318 8.04 33.82 -3.54
N HIS A 319 8.59 33.46 -2.39
CA HIS A 319 7.88 33.47 -1.11
C HIS A 319 7.35 34.87 -0.78
N GLU A 320 8.15 35.91 -0.98
CA GLU A 320 7.72 37.29 -0.77
C GLU A 320 6.58 37.67 -1.74
N ALA A 321 6.68 37.27 -3.01
CA ALA A 321 5.64 37.55 -3.99
C ALA A 321 4.30 36.85 -3.68
N LEU A 322 4.32 35.73 -2.98
CA LEU A 322 3.12 34.99 -2.57
C LEU A 322 2.28 35.77 -1.55
N LYS A 323 2.86 36.69 -0.77
CA LYS A 323 2.13 37.55 0.18
C LYS A 323 1.06 38.43 -0.47
N THR A 324 1.11 38.59 -1.80
CA THR A 324 0.14 39.38 -2.58
C THR A 324 -0.43 38.61 -3.77
N ALA A 325 -0.17 37.30 -3.88
CA ALA A 325 -0.58 36.49 -5.03
C ALA A 325 -2.04 36.01 -4.98
N GLY A 326 -2.68 36.08 -3.81
CA GLY A 326 -4.06 35.66 -3.61
C GLY A 326 -5.08 36.69 -4.08
N LEU A 327 -6.35 36.28 -4.11
CA LEU A 327 -7.47 37.15 -4.51
C LEU A 327 -7.47 38.46 -3.70
N ASN A 328 -7.63 39.59 -4.41
CA ASN A 328 -7.58 40.95 -3.84
C ASN A 328 -6.23 41.29 -3.16
N ASN A 329 -5.12 40.81 -3.72
CA ASN A 329 -3.75 41.01 -3.21
C ASN A 329 -3.55 40.47 -1.79
N LYS A 330 -4.29 39.43 -1.42
CA LYS A 330 -4.09 38.72 -0.16
C LYS A 330 -2.91 37.77 -0.26
N GLU A 331 -2.42 37.35 0.90
CA GLU A 331 -1.45 36.28 0.98
C GLU A 331 -2.02 34.98 0.41
N ASN A 332 -1.18 34.31 -0.37
CA ASN A 332 -1.39 32.94 -0.78
C ASN A 332 -0.27 32.07 -0.21
N VAL A 333 -0.57 30.82 0.13
CA VAL A 333 0.39 29.91 0.79
C VAL A 333 0.73 28.79 -0.17
N LEU A 334 2.02 28.61 -0.46
CA LEU A 334 2.50 27.48 -1.26
C LEU A 334 2.29 26.19 -0.46
N MET A 335 1.30 25.39 -0.89
CA MET A 335 0.96 24.12 -0.25
C MET A 335 1.92 23.01 -0.65
N ASN A 336 2.36 22.96 -1.92
CA ASN A 336 3.39 22.05 -2.39
C ASN A 336 3.92 22.52 -3.77
N ALA A 337 5.12 22.06 -4.12
CA ALA A 337 5.72 22.22 -5.44
C ALA A 337 6.49 20.95 -5.81
N LEU A 338 6.40 20.53 -7.08
CA LEU A 338 7.06 19.32 -7.56
C LEU A 338 7.51 19.45 -9.01
N VAL A 339 8.46 18.59 -9.38
CA VAL A 339 8.88 18.31 -10.75
C VAL A 339 8.55 16.85 -11.07
N GLY A 340 8.12 16.59 -12.31
CA GLY A 340 7.83 15.24 -12.80
C GLY A 340 6.46 15.17 -13.46
N THR A 341 5.72 14.07 -13.27
CA THR A 341 4.41 13.84 -13.89
C THR A 341 3.30 13.72 -12.87
N TYR A 342 2.26 14.55 -13.01
CA TYR A 342 1.01 14.48 -12.26
C TYR A 342 -0.19 14.53 -13.22
N GLU A 343 -1.16 13.62 -13.05
CA GLU A 343 -2.34 13.49 -13.92
C GLU A 343 -2.01 13.48 -15.42
N ASN A 344 -1.01 12.67 -15.82
CA ASN A 344 -0.51 12.55 -17.20
C ASN A 344 0.08 13.85 -17.78
N LYS A 345 0.41 14.82 -16.93
CA LYS A 345 1.06 16.07 -17.33
C LYS A 345 2.43 16.14 -16.69
N THR A 346 3.44 16.20 -17.52
CA THR A 346 4.84 16.33 -17.13
C THR A 346 5.26 17.81 -17.09
N GLY A 347 5.92 18.24 -16.02
CA GLY A 347 6.36 19.62 -15.82
C GLY A 347 6.79 19.97 -14.40
N PHE A 348 6.86 21.28 -14.13
CA PHE A 348 6.89 21.84 -12.78
C PHE A 348 5.44 22.17 -12.37
N HIS A 349 5.00 21.61 -11.26
CA HIS A 349 3.66 21.81 -10.71
C HIS A 349 3.76 22.52 -9.36
N PHE A 350 2.78 23.37 -9.06
CA PHE A 350 2.63 23.95 -7.74
C PHE A 350 1.16 24.15 -7.38
N TRP A 351 0.89 24.15 -6.08
CA TRP A 351 -0.38 24.54 -5.51
C TRP A 351 -0.15 25.66 -4.51
N ALA A 352 -0.76 26.82 -4.74
CA ALA A 352 -0.74 27.94 -3.81
C ALA A 352 -2.19 28.27 -3.43
N GLY A 353 -2.61 27.90 -2.21
CA GLY A 353 -4.01 27.97 -1.80
C GLY A 353 -4.94 27.33 -2.84
N PRO A 354 -5.92 28.05 -3.43
CA PRO A 354 -6.80 27.50 -4.45
C PRO A 354 -6.17 27.39 -5.85
N ASP A 355 -4.98 27.95 -6.06
CA ASP A 355 -4.34 28.05 -7.37
C ASP A 355 -3.52 26.81 -7.68
N TYR A 356 -3.85 26.13 -8.79
CA TYR A 356 -3.02 25.10 -9.39
C TYR A 356 -2.31 25.62 -10.65
N GLY A 357 -0.98 25.57 -10.64
CA GLY A 357 -0.15 25.94 -11.78
C GLY A 357 0.69 24.78 -12.30
N ILE A 358 0.83 24.71 -13.63
CA ILE A 358 1.77 23.80 -14.29
C ILE A 358 2.54 24.52 -15.40
N VAL A 359 3.87 24.48 -15.29
CA VAL A 359 4.80 24.82 -16.36
C VAL A 359 5.22 23.55 -17.07
N ARG A 360 4.89 23.42 -18.36
CA ARG A 360 5.22 22.21 -19.13
C ARG A 360 6.71 22.19 -19.43
N LEU A 361 7.36 21.12 -19.00
CA LEU A 361 8.79 20.89 -19.20
C LEU A 361 8.99 19.55 -19.91
N ASP A 362 9.98 19.50 -20.79
CA ASP A 362 10.48 18.26 -21.36
C ASP A 362 11.77 17.86 -20.62
N PHE A 363 11.86 16.58 -20.31
CA PHE A 363 13.00 15.95 -19.68
C PHE A 363 13.74 15.13 -20.74
N VAL A 364 14.94 15.55 -21.07
CA VAL A 364 15.74 14.95 -22.14
C VAL A 364 16.95 14.29 -21.51
N ASP A 365 17.11 13.00 -21.80
CA ASP A 365 18.32 12.27 -21.47
C ASP A 365 19.56 12.99 -22.02
N ALA A 366 20.55 13.20 -21.17
CA ALA A 366 21.76 13.91 -21.54
C ALA A 366 22.98 12.99 -21.75
N ASN A 367 22.89 11.71 -21.36
CA ASN A 367 24.00 10.75 -21.50
C ASN A 367 23.55 9.28 -21.47
N GLU A 368 24.39 8.39 -22.00
CA GLU A 368 24.07 6.95 -22.07
C GLU A 368 23.97 6.28 -20.69
N GLU A 369 24.66 6.80 -19.68
CA GLU A 369 24.58 6.29 -18.30
C GLU A 369 23.24 6.63 -17.61
N GLY A 370 22.44 7.53 -18.19
CA GLY A 370 21.11 7.85 -17.71
C GLY A 370 21.06 8.58 -16.36
N ASN A 371 22.19 9.13 -15.92
CA ASN A 371 22.33 9.90 -14.68
C ASN A 371 22.55 11.40 -14.93
N GLU A 372 22.40 11.88 -16.16
CA GLU A 372 22.30 13.29 -16.47
C GLU A 372 20.97 13.61 -17.15
N ILE A 373 20.50 14.84 -16.96
CA ILE A 373 19.23 15.30 -17.51
C ILE A 373 19.35 16.74 -17.98
N SER A 374 18.77 17.03 -19.15
CA SER A 374 18.52 18.40 -19.59
C SER A 374 17.02 18.69 -19.46
N ILE A 375 16.69 19.83 -18.86
CA ILE A 375 15.31 20.27 -18.68
C ILE A 375 15.10 21.46 -19.61
N LYS A 376 13.97 21.48 -20.32
CA LYS A 376 13.59 22.60 -21.21
C LYS A 376 12.10 22.89 -21.13
N TYR A 377 11.70 24.09 -21.51
CA TYR A 377 10.27 24.38 -21.75
C TYR A 377 9.74 23.46 -22.86
N SER A 378 8.55 22.92 -22.66
CA SER A 378 7.87 22.11 -23.68
C SER A 378 7.34 23.01 -24.80
N ASN A 379 7.67 22.67 -26.04
CA ASN A 379 7.20 23.40 -27.22
C ASN A 379 5.81 22.94 -27.68
N ASP A 380 5.45 21.70 -27.37
CA ASP A 380 4.25 21.05 -27.92
C ASP A 380 3.07 21.09 -26.95
N LYS A 381 3.31 21.44 -25.68
CA LYS A 381 2.31 21.39 -24.60
C LYS A 381 2.22 22.73 -23.89
N PRO A 382 1.04 23.35 -23.81
CA PRO A 382 0.92 24.68 -23.23
C PRO A 382 1.01 24.66 -21.69
N THR A 383 1.85 25.53 -21.14
CA THR A 383 1.78 25.98 -19.73
C THR A 383 0.39 26.58 -19.44
N ASN A 384 -0.20 26.24 -18.30
CA ASN A 384 -1.56 26.69 -17.97
C ASN A 384 -1.61 28.20 -17.62
N LYS A 385 -2.81 28.78 -17.59
CA LYS A 385 -3.01 30.21 -17.34
C LYS A 385 -2.43 30.65 -15.99
N THR A 386 -2.68 29.89 -14.93
CA THR A 386 -2.20 30.16 -13.57
C THR A 386 -0.67 30.23 -13.51
N ALA A 387 0.03 29.24 -14.07
CA ALA A 387 1.48 29.26 -14.10
C ALA A 387 2.04 30.40 -14.96
N LYS A 388 1.40 30.77 -16.07
CA LYS A 388 1.79 31.97 -16.84
C LYS A 388 1.67 33.25 -16.01
N ASP A 389 0.59 33.39 -15.24
CA ASP A 389 0.37 34.53 -14.36
C ASP A 389 1.46 34.62 -13.29
N TYR A 390 1.73 33.53 -12.59
CA TYR A 390 2.78 33.45 -11.57
C TYR A 390 4.19 33.69 -12.13
N MET A 391 4.49 33.18 -13.33
CA MET A 391 5.75 33.48 -14.00
C MET A 391 5.90 34.96 -14.35
N SER A 392 4.80 35.64 -14.70
CA SER A 392 4.83 37.04 -15.12
C SER A 392 4.78 38.04 -13.96
N LYS A 393 4.05 37.72 -12.88
CA LYS A 393 3.72 38.66 -11.79
C LYS A 393 4.28 38.26 -10.43
N HIS A 394 4.40 36.96 -10.18
CA HIS A 394 4.70 36.43 -8.85
C HIS A 394 6.01 35.64 -8.84
N LYS A 395 7.05 36.15 -9.51
CA LYS A 395 8.45 35.69 -9.36
C LYS A 395 8.71 34.17 -9.53
N LEU A 396 7.80 33.43 -10.17
CA LEU A 396 8.02 32.01 -10.46
C LEU A 396 9.02 31.80 -11.61
N LYS A 397 9.10 32.74 -12.56
CA LYS A 397 9.94 32.59 -13.76
C LYS A 397 11.43 32.35 -13.46
N PRO A 398 12.09 33.09 -12.54
CA PRO A 398 13.48 32.80 -12.17
C PRO A 398 13.71 31.37 -11.66
N ILE A 399 12.79 30.81 -10.88
CA ILE A 399 12.86 29.40 -10.44
C ILE A 399 12.77 28.47 -11.64
N ILE A 400 11.85 28.71 -12.58
CA ILE A 400 11.78 27.85 -13.77
C ILE A 400 13.05 27.97 -14.63
N GLU A 401 13.62 29.16 -14.75
CA GLU A 401 14.86 29.38 -15.50
C GLU A 401 16.11 28.79 -14.81
N SER A 402 16.08 28.60 -13.48
CA SER A 402 17.12 27.86 -12.75
C SER A 402 17.02 26.35 -12.99
N LEU A 403 15.87 25.85 -13.46
CA LEU A 403 15.66 24.46 -13.87
C LEU A 403 15.88 24.25 -15.37
N ALA A 404 15.21 25.03 -16.23
CA ALA A 404 15.15 24.80 -17.67
C ALA A 404 16.19 25.61 -18.48
N GLY A 405 16.83 26.59 -17.86
CA GLY A 405 17.66 27.56 -18.57
C GLY A 405 16.86 28.61 -19.34
N ARG A 406 17.52 29.34 -20.25
CA ARG A 406 16.93 30.45 -21.03
C ARG A 406 17.20 30.28 -22.52
N GLY A 407 16.14 30.31 -23.33
CA GLY A 407 16.27 30.22 -24.80
C GLY A 407 17.02 28.95 -25.21
N SER A 408 18.11 29.10 -25.96
CA SER A 408 18.97 27.98 -26.37
C SER A 408 19.98 27.53 -25.30
N LYS A 409 20.13 28.27 -24.19
CA LYS A 409 21.02 27.92 -23.08
C LYS A 409 20.29 27.01 -22.09
N LEU A 410 20.19 25.73 -22.45
CA LEU A 410 19.63 24.70 -21.58
C LEU A 410 20.54 24.46 -20.37
N ARG A 411 19.92 24.13 -19.24
CA ARG A 411 20.65 23.60 -18.09
C ARG A 411 20.71 22.09 -18.16
N ARG A 412 21.82 21.56 -17.70
CA ARG A 412 22.08 20.14 -17.58
C ARG A 412 22.44 19.83 -16.14
N PHE A 413 21.87 18.78 -15.59
CA PHE A 413 22.09 18.36 -14.22
C PHE A 413 22.65 16.95 -14.18
N LYS A 414 23.62 16.73 -13.31
CA LYS A 414 23.98 15.41 -12.82
C LYS A 414 23.01 14.99 -11.73
N LEU A 415 22.57 13.74 -11.78
CA LEU A 415 21.61 13.13 -10.86
C LEU A 415 22.30 12.13 -9.94
N THR A 416 21.97 12.20 -8.66
CA THR A 416 22.30 11.16 -7.67
C THR A 416 21.08 10.82 -6.82
N THR A 417 21.10 9.66 -6.18
CA THR A 417 20.01 9.17 -5.33
C THR A 417 20.57 8.36 -4.16
N ASP A 418 19.77 8.19 -3.12
CA ASP A 418 20.04 7.31 -1.98
C ASP A 418 19.96 5.82 -2.34
N ASN A 419 19.11 5.45 -3.31
CA ASN A 419 18.90 4.07 -3.73
C ASN A 419 18.45 4.00 -5.19
N ALA A 420 19.28 3.45 -6.08
CA ALA A 420 18.95 3.36 -7.50
C ALA A 420 17.69 2.53 -7.82
N ARG A 421 17.39 1.50 -7.01
CA ARG A 421 16.21 0.62 -7.24
C ARG A 421 14.91 1.27 -6.81
N LYS A 422 14.95 2.06 -5.74
CA LYS A 422 13.80 2.80 -5.23
C LYS A 422 14.26 4.13 -4.62
N PRO A 423 14.52 5.12 -5.47
CA PRO A 423 14.91 6.46 -5.02
C PRO A 423 13.90 7.02 -4.02
N THR A 424 14.34 7.45 -2.84
CA THR A 424 13.51 8.27 -1.93
C THR A 424 13.84 9.75 -2.06
N ILE A 425 15.05 10.04 -2.51
CA ILE A 425 15.49 11.38 -2.89
C ILE A 425 16.23 11.35 -4.22
N ILE A 426 16.18 12.45 -4.96
CA ILE A 426 17.03 12.70 -6.13
C ILE A 426 17.66 14.08 -6.00
N THR A 427 19.00 14.12 -6.02
CA THR A 427 19.78 15.36 -6.03
C THR A 427 20.18 15.72 -7.45
N PHE A 428 19.95 16.98 -7.81
CA PHE A 428 20.32 17.60 -9.07
C PHE A 428 21.50 18.54 -8.81
N THR A 429 22.56 18.43 -9.58
CA THR A 429 23.68 19.37 -9.56
C THR A 429 23.94 19.88 -10.96
N ASP A 430 23.74 21.18 -11.18
CA ASP A 430 23.97 21.78 -12.50
C ASP A 430 25.44 21.64 -12.89
N VAL A 431 25.68 21.12 -14.09
CA VAL A 431 27.01 20.84 -14.63
C VAL A 431 27.84 22.12 -14.81
N ASN A 432 27.18 23.24 -15.15
CA ASN A 432 27.85 24.50 -15.44
C ASN A 432 27.76 25.52 -14.30
N GLU A 433 26.91 25.28 -13.30
CA GLU A 433 26.76 26.12 -12.11
C GLU A 433 26.59 25.25 -10.87
N PRO A 434 27.67 24.67 -10.31
CA PRO A 434 27.57 23.68 -9.23
C PRO A 434 26.88 24.17 -7.95
N THR A 435 26.72 25.48 -7.76
CA THR A 435 25.94 26.07 -6.65
C THR A 435 24.43 25.97 -6.86
N ASN A 436 23.99 25.74 -8.11
CA ASN A 436 22.63 25.34 -8.49
C ASN A 436 22.44 23.83 -8.24
N VAL A 437 22.41 23.50 -6.96
CA VAL A 437 22.13 22.16 -6.45
C VAL A 437 20.77 22.15 -5.74
N PHE A 438 19.98 21.10 -5.91
CA PHE A 438 18.75 20.91 -5.15
C PHE A 438 18.43 19.43 -4.99
N THR A 439 17.78 19.06 -3.89
CA THR A 439 17.33 17.68 -3.64
C THR A 439 15.83 17.62 -3.55
N LEU A 440 15.22 16.71 -4.32
CA LEU A 440 13.78 16.49 -4.34
C LEU A 440 13.43 15.20 -3.59
N SER A 441 12.27 15.19 -2.94
CA SER A 441 11.74 14.06 -2.17
C SER A 441 10.69 13.29 -2.99
N ALA A 442 10.70 11.96 -2.91
CA ALA A 442 9.61 11.12 -3.40
C ALA A 442 8.37 11.20 -2.51
N GLU A 443 8.54 11.46 -1.21
CA GLU A 443 7.45 11.76 -0.30
C GLU A 443 6.96 13.20 -0.49
N GLN A 444 5.65 13.39 -0.43
CA GLN A 444 5.03 14.71 -0.51
C GLN A 444 5.52 15.61 0.62
N VAL A 445 6.04 16.77 0.24
CA VAL A 445 6.39 17.88 1.14
C VAL A 445 5.26 18.90 1.08
N ASN A 446 4.55 19.07 2.19
CA ASN A 446 3.54 20.12 2.33
C ASN A 446 4.19 21.35 2.95
N TYR A 447 3.77 22.55 2.54
CA TYR A 447 4.33 23.82 2.95
C TYR A 447 5.85 23.86 2.78
N PRO A 448 6.37 23.83 1.53
CA PRO A 448 7.79 23.65 1.27
C PRO A 448 8.73 24.66 1.94
N PHE A 449 8.24 25.84 2.35
CA PHE A 449 9.05 26.84 3.07
C PHE A 449 9.26 26.51 4.55
N ASP A 450 8.51 25.57 5.12
CA ASP A 450 8.67 25.09 6.51
C ASP A 450 9.66 23.92 6.61
N HIS A 451 10.16 23.44 5.47
CA HIS A 451 11.03 22.27 5.34
C HIS A 451 12.23 22.58 4.49
#